data_AF-A0A9D7IKE0-F1
#
_entry.id   AF-A0A9D7IKE0-F1
#
_cell.length_a   1.000
_cell.length_b   1.000
_cell.length_c   1.000
_cell.angle_alpha   90.00
_cell.angle_beta   90.00
_cell.angle_gamma   90.00
#
_symmetry.space_group_name_H-M   'P 1'
#
loop_
_entity.id
_entity.type
_entity.pdbx_description
1 polymer ?
#
loop_
_entity_poly.entity_id
_entity_poly.type
_entity_poly.pdbx_seq_one_letter_code
_entity_poly.pdbx_strand_id
1 'polypeptide(L)'
;MARLRNEEVSRLFEVATRTTGDPYFGIAVGNLLQFSYLHALGYGLMASATLRDFYQRVCNYYRLASPNADFRHFSQDGACILEASNVRASVCHESQDVFAVLMVRYMRFLYQRELDPLWMELVRPCPHPDAQPFLEYFRCPVRFAAPVLRVAIEERHMDEPLPGSNPELALQNDQVVIRYLARLDKSDIVTSVRGMIIADLSAGP
;
A
#
# COMPACT_ATOMS: atom_id res chain seq x y z
N MET A 1 -8.64 6.37 20.75
CA MET A 1 -8.29 4.99 20.35
C MET A 1 -6.77 4.89 20.38
N ALA A 2 -6.19 4.01 21.19
CA ALA A 2 -4.73 3.90 21.29
C ALA A 2 -4.18 3.18 20.05
N ARG A 3 -3.18 3.77 19.39
CA ARG A 3 -2.51 3.16 18.22
C ARG A 3 -1.49 2.14 18.72
N LEU A 4 -1.63 0.89 18.30
CA LEU A 4 -0.66 -0.16 18.60
C LEU A 4 0.67 0.14 17.90
N ARG A 5 1.77 -0.12 18.60
CA ARG A 5 3.12 -0.12 18.02
C ARG A 5 3.29 -1.33 17.12
N ASN A 6 4.19 -1.26 16.14
CA ASN A 6 4.40 -2.35 15.18
C ASN A 6 4.82 -3.67 15.84
N GLU A 7 5.56 -3.60 16.94
CA GLU A 7 5.95 -4.78 17.72
C GLU A 7 4.72 -5.44 18.37
N GLU A 8 3.72 -4.66 18.78
CA GLU A 8 2.48 -5.16 19.37
C GLU A 8 1.59 -5.79 18.29
N VAL A 9 1.52 -5.18 17.10
CA VAL A 9 0.83 -5.77 15.94
C VAL A 9 1.52 -7.05 15.49
N SER A 10 2.85 -7.07 15.44
CA SER A 10 3.59 -8.26 15.03
C SER A 10 3.43 -9.41 16.02
N ARG A 11 3.49 -9.13 17.33
CA ARG A 11 3.17 -10.14 18.36
C ARG A 11 1.74 -10.63 18.27
N LEU A 12 0.78 -9.74 17.98
CA LEU A 12 -0.61 -10.12 17.78
C LEU A 12 -0.76 -11.09 16.61
N PHE A 13 -0.13 -10.79 15.46
CA PHE A 13 -0.17 -11.67 14.29
C PHE A 13 0.55 -12.99 14.53
N GLU A 14 1.68 -13.00 15.23
CA GLU A 14 2.38 -14.23 15.61
C GLU A 14 1.50 -15.12 16.49
N VAL A 15 0.89 -14.55 17.54
CA VAL A 15 -0.01 -15.28 18.44
C VAL A 15 -1.23 -15.79 17.68
N ALA A 16 -1.85 -14.96 16.86
CA ALA A 16 -3.03 -15.34 16.10
C ALA A 16 -2.73 -16.50 15.14
N THR A 17 -1.66 -16.40 14.35
CA THR A 17 -1.20 -17.45 13.42
C THR A 17 -0.96 -18.77 14.15
N ARG A 18 -0.29 -18.73 15.31
CA ARG A 18 -0.04 -19.94 16.13
C ARG A 18 -1.33 -20.53 16.71
N THR A 19 -2.25 -19.68 17.17
CA THR A 19 -3.50 -20.13 17.81
C THR A 19 -4.50 -20.67 16.79
N THR A 20 -4.59 -20.08 15.60
CA THR A 20 -5.51 -20.53 14.54
C THR A 20 -4.92 -21.67 13.72
N GLY A 21 -3.59 -21.81 13.68
CA GLY A 21 -2.90 -22.73 12.78
C GLY A 21 -3.02 -22.33 11.31
N ASP A 22 -3.42 -21.08 11.02
CA ASP A 22 -3.60 -20.57 9.66
C ASP A 22 -2.33 -19.87 9.14
N PRO A 23 -1.56 -20.48 8.23
CA PRO A 23 -0.33 -19.90 7.73
C PRO A 23 -0.58 -18.73 6.75
N TYR A 24 -1.83 -18.49 6.36
CA TYR A 24 -2.29 -17.42 5.46
C TYR A 24 -3.00 -16.28 6.20
N PHE A 25 -2.82 -16.19 7.52
CA PHE A 25 -3.50 -15.21 8.37
C PHE A 25 -3.43 -13.76 7.84
N GLY A 26 -2.29 -13.36 7.25
CA GLY A 26 -2.15 -12.04 6.62
C GLY A 26 -3.11 -11.80 5.45
N ILE A 27 -3.40 -12.81 4.63
CA ILE A 27 -4.41 -12.73 3.56
C ILE A 27 -5.80 -12.54 4.17
N ALA A 28 -6.13 -13.34 5.19
CA ALA A 28 -7.42 -13.27 5.87
C ALA A 28 -7.66 -11.88 6.49
N VAL A 29 -6.68 -11.36 7.22
CA VAL A 29 -6.74 -10.01 7.82
C VAL A 29 -6.84 -8.94 6.73
N GLY A 30 -6.02 -9.01 5.69
CA GLY A 30 -6.05 -8.03 4.60
C GLY A 30 -7.43 -7.98 3.93
N ASN A 31 -8.12 -9.11 3.81
CA ASN A 31 -9.48 -9.20 3.29
C ASN A 31 -10.54 -8.59 4.20
N LEU A 32 -10.34 -8.56 5.52
CA LEU A 32 -11.28 -7.98 6.48
C LEU A 32 -11.09 -6.47 6.66
N LEU A 33 -9.89 -5.94 6.40
CA LEU A 33 -9.64 -4.51 6.52
C LEU A 33 -10.47 -3.73 5.50
N GLN A 34 -10.99 -2.55 5.86
CA GLN A 34 -11.73 -1.68 4.97
C GLN A 34 -10.87 -0.49 4.51
N PHE A 35 -11.25 0.14 3.38
CA PHE A 35 -10.53 1.28 2.83
C PHE A 35 -10.38 2.44 3.83
N SER A 36 -11.41 2.65 4.64
CA SER A 36 -11.53 3.69 5.67
C SER A 36 -10.54 3.53 6.84
N TYR A 37 -9.97 2.34 7.04
CA TYR A 37 -9.00 2.10 8.12
C TYR A 37 -7.63 2.73 7.85
N LEU A 38 -7.32 3.05 6.59
CA LEU A 38 -6.16 3.89 6.26
C LEU A 38 -6.45 5.39 6.40
N HIS A 39 -7.64 5.76 6.87
CA HIS A 39 -8.11 7.14 7.07
C HIS A 39 -7.81 8.01 5.85
N ALA A 40 -7.14 9.15 6.07
CA ALA A 40 -6.78 10.10 5.04
C ALA A 40 -6.03 9.44 3.87
N LEU A 41 -5.06 8.56 4.14
CA LEU A 41 -4.34 7.85 3.08
C LEU A 41 -5.30 6.99 2.24
N GLY A 42 -6.22 6.26 2.89
CA GLY A 42 -7.22 5.47 2.20
C GLY A 42 -8.08 6.31 1.25
N TYR A 43 -8.59 7.45 1.72
CA TYR A 43 -9.36 8.38 0.90
C TYR A 43 -8.53 9.04 -0.22
N GLY A 44 -7.28 9.38 0.06
CA GLY A 44 -6.36 9.91 -0.95
C GLY A 44 -6.09 8.89 -2.05
N LEU A 45 -5.81 7.64 -1.72
CA LEU A 45 -5.62 6.57 -2.70
C LEU A 45 -6.88 6.34 -3.55
N MET A 46 -8.05 6.42 -2.92
CA MET A 46 -9.34 6.22 -3.59
C MET A 46 -9.68 7.31 -4.62
N ALA A 47 -9.03 8.47 -4.53
CA ALA A 47 -9.24 9.58 -5.44
C ALA A 47 -8.18 9.67 -6.55
N SER A 48 -7.40 8.61 -6.76
CA SER A 48 -6.42 8.54 -7.84
C SER A 48 -7.14 8.58 -9.21
N ALA A 49 -6.62 9.39 -10.13
CA ALA A 49 -7.19 9.46 -11.49
C ALA A 49 -6.72 8.32 -12.39
N THR A 50 -5.53 7.80 -12.12
CA THR A 50 -4.89 6.66 -12.79
C THR A 50 -4.23 5.71 -11.78
N LEU A 51 -3.83 4.50 -12.20
CA LEU A 51 -3.04 3.61 -11.33
C LEU A 51 -1.63 4.16 -11.08
N ARG A 52 -1.08 4.96 -12.01
CA ARG A 52 0.17 5.68 -11.80
C ARG A 52 0.05 6.70 -10.67
N ASP A 53 -1.04 7.46 -10.64
CA ASP A 53 -1.33 8.38 -9.52
C ASP A 53 -1.46 7.62 -8.20
N PHE A 54 -2.09 6.45 -8.24
CA PHE A 54 -2.20 5.59 -7.08
C PHE A 54 -0.81 5.17 -6.55
N TYR A 55 0.10 4.69 -7.41
CA TYR A 55 1.48 4.36 -7.01
C TYR A 55 2.25 5.57 -6.50
N GLN A 56 2.09 6.73 -7.14
CA GLN A 56 2.74 7.95 -6.70
C GLN A 56 2.25 8.37 -5.31
N ARG A 57 0.95 8.27 -5.03
CA ARG A 57 0.34 8.54 -3.73
C ARG A 57 0.83 7.57 -2.65
N VAL A 58 0.97 6.28 -2.97
CA VAL A 58 1.59 5.31 -2.04
C VAL A 58 3.02 5.73 -1.70
N CYS A 59 3.85 6.05 -2.71
CA CYS A 59 5.24 6.46 -2.51
C CYS A 59 5.35 7.73 -1.65
N ASN A 60 4.47 8.71 -1.87
CA ASN A 60 4.53 9.99 -1.17
C ASN A 60 3.96 9.94 0.25
N TYR A 61 2.89 9.17 0.48
CA TYR A 61 2.07 9.30 1.67
C TYR A 61 2.00 8.07 2.56
N TYR A 62 2.44 6.88 2.10
CA TYR A 62 2.33 5.67 2.92
C TYR A 62 3.10 5.78 4.23
N ARG A 63 4.29 6.41 4.21
CA ARG A 63 5.13 6.64 5.40
C ARG A 63 4.38 7.35 6.54
N LEU A 64 3.33 8.11 6.22
CA LEU A 64 2.53 8.87 7.17
C LEU A 64 1.49 7.98 7.86
N ALA A 65 0.95 7.01 7.14
CA ALA A 65 0.09 5.96 7.71
C ALA A 65 0.90 4.88 8.44
N SER A 66 2.13 4.60 8.01
CA SER A 66 2.97 3.56 8.59
C SER A 66 4.45 3.89 8.31
N PRO A 67 5.22 4.40 9.30
CA PRO A 67 6.61 4.83 9.11
C PRO A 67 7.59 3.65 9.03
N ASN A 68 7.16 2.54 8.45
CA ASN A 68 7.79 1.23 8.54
C ASN A 68 8.45 0.76 7.26
N ALA A 69 8.18 1.42 6.15
CA ALA A 69 8.75 1.15 4.85
C ALA A 69 8.70 2.42 4.00
N ASP A 70 9.67 2.56 3.13
CA ASP A 70 9.65 3.51 2.03
C ASP A 70 9.17 2.80 0.76
N PHE A 71 8.53 3.53 -0.14
CA PHE A 71 8.04 2.98 -1.40
C PHE A 71 8.58 3.76 -2.57
N ARG A 72 8.89 3.04 -3.65
CA ARG A 72 9.24 3.61 -4.94
C ARG A 72 8.51 2.85 -6.02
N HIS A 73 8.24 3.53 -7.13
CA HIS A 73 7.78 2.89 -8.35
C HIS A 73 8.70 3.20 -9.52
N PHE A 74 8.79 2.28 -10.47
CA PHE A 74 9.59 2.41 -11.68
C PHE A 74 9.08 1.49 -12.77
N SER A 75 9.29 1.87 -14.04
CA SER A 75 8.96 1.04 -15.19
C SER A 75 10.14 0.15 -15.58
N GLN A 76 9.85 -1.11 -15.87
CA GLN A 76 10.83 -2.11 -16.31
C GLN A 76 10.11 -3.18 -17.14
N ASP A 77 10.67 -3.53 -18.31
CA ASP A 77 10.21 -4.65 -19.15
C ASP A 77 8.70 -4.65 -19.45
N GLY A 78 8.10 -3.47 -19.66
CA GLY A 78 6.67 -3.32 -19.95
C GLY A 78 5.75 -3.41 -18.72
N ALA A 79 6.32 -3.37 -17.52
CA ALA A 79 5.60 -3.34 -16.26
C ALA A 79 5.97 -2.10 -15.43
N CYS A 80 4.99 -1.52 -14.73
CA CYS A 80 5.24 -0.58 -13.66
C CYS A 80 5.25 -1.33 -12.34
N ILE A 81 6.36 -1.23 -11.62
CA ILE A 81 6.64 -2.00 -10.41
C ILE A 81 6.58 -1.07 -9.20
N LEU A 82 5.72 -1.39 -8.24
CA LEU A 82 5.78 -0.81 -6.90
C LEU A 82 6.65 -1.70 -6.00
N GLU A 83 7.67 -1.11 -5.38
CA GLU A 83 8.63 -1.81 -4.51
C GLU A 83 8.62 -1.21 -3.10
N ALA A 84 8.54 -2.09 -2.10
CA ALA A 84 8.82 -1.73 -0.71
C ALA A 84 10.32 -1.77 -0.44
N SER A 85 10.86 -0.69 0.12
CA SER A 85 12.27 -0.53 0.48
C SER A 85 12.39 -0.06 1.94
N ASN A 86 13.59 -0.20 2.53
CA ASN A 86 13.85 0.21 3.92
C ASN A 86 12.82 -0.31 4.93
N VAL A 87 12.30 -1.52 4.72
CA VAL A 87 11.30 -2.13 5.59
C VAL A 87 11.95 -2.39 6.95
N ARG A 88 11.35 -1.85 8.02
CA ARG A 88 11.86 -2.04 9.38
C ARG A 88 11.83 -3.53 9.73
N ALA A 89 12.91 -4.00 10.38
CA ALA A 89 13.03 -5.39 10.81
C ALA A 89 11.92 -5.86 11.75
N SER A 90 11.23 -4.94 12.44
CA SER A 90 10.11 -5.26 13.32
C SER A 90 8.79 -5.53 12.60
N VAL A 91 8.74 -5.45 11.27
CA VAL A 91 7.54 -5.74 10.47
C VAL A 91 7.49 -7.24 10.14
N CYS A 92 6.57 -7.96 10.79
CA CYS A 92 6.31 -9.37 10.49
C CYS A 92 5.79 -9.60 9.06
N HIS A 93 5.91 -10.85 8.60
CA HIS A 93 5.48 -11.26 7.26
C HIS A 93 4.00 -11.03 7.02
N GLU A 94 3.15 -11.31 8.01
CA GLU A 94 1.70 -11.15 7.92
C GLU A 94 1.32 -9.68 7.69
N SER A 95 2.06 -8.73 8.27
CA SER A 95 1.85 -7.30 8.00
C SER A 95 2.20 -6.93 6.56
N GLN A 96 3.23 -7.55 5.98
CA GLN A 96 3.59 -7.33 4.58
C GLN A 96 2.57 -7.98 3.64
N ASP A 97 2.04 -9.16 3.99
CA ASP A 97 0.96 -9.83 3.25
C ASP A 97 -0.30 -8.97 3.26
N VAL A 98 -0.69 -8.45 4.43
CA VAL A 98 -1.81 -7.52 4.57
C VAL A 98 -1.64 -6.32 3.65
N PHE A 99 -0.43 -5.75 3.58
CA PHE A 99 -0.15 -4.64 2.67
C PHE A 99 -0.31 -5.05 1.20
N ALA A 100 0.28 -6.17 0.78
CA ALA A 100 0.15 -6.67 -0.59
C ALA A 100 -1.32 -6.91 -0.99
N VAL A 101 -2.09 -7.56 -0.09
CA VAL A 101 -3.53 -7.79 -0.23
C VAL A 101 -4.29 -6.47 -0.39
N LEU A 102 -4.02 -5.48 0.45
CA LEU A 102 -4.64 -4.17 0.36
C LEU A 102 -4.33 -3.48 -0.96
N MET A 103 -3.07 -3.45 -1.40
CA MET A 103 -2.70 -2.79 -2.65
C MET A 103 -3.42 -3.41 -3.85
N VAL A 104 -3.38 -4.74 -3.99
CA VAL A 104 -4.06 -5.42 -5.10
C VAL A 104 -5.58 -5.19 -5.05
N ARG A 105 -6.18 -5.28 -3.87
CA ARG A 105 -7.63 -5.06 -3.72
C ARG A 105 -8.03 -3.62 -4.02
N TYR A 106 -7.21 -2.63 -3.65
CA TYR A 106 -7.46 -1.22 -3.96
C TYR A 106 -7.37 -0.96 -5.45
N MET A 107 -6.34 -1.47 -6.12
CA MET A 107 -6.20 -1.32 -7.56
C MET A 107 -7.38 -1.98 -8.31
N ARG A 108 -7.78 -3.20 -7.92
CA ARG A 108 -8.96 -3.87 -8.50
C ARG A 108 -10.25 -3.08 -8.28
N PHE A 109 -10.45 -2.56 -7.07
CA PHE A 109 -11.61 -1.75 -6.74
C PHE A 109 -11.69 -0.48 -7.59
N LEU A 110 -10.56 0.22 -7.76
CA LEU A 110 -10.50 1.45 -8.52
C LEU A 110 -10.62 1.23 -10.02
N TYR A 111 -10.03 0.16 -10.54
CA TYR A 111 -10.00 -0.14 -11.96
C TYR A 111 -11.36 -0.61 -12.48
N GLN A 112 -12.22 -1.19 -11.62
CA GLN A 112 -13.58 -1.66 -11.92
C GLN A 112 -13.69 -2.63 -13.13
N ARG A 113 -12.57 -3.20 -13.54
CA ARG A 113 -12.41 -4.25 -14.56
C ARG A 113 -11.47 -5.30 -13.98
N GLU A 114 -11.29 -6.41 -14.69
CA GLU A 114 -10.26 -7.38 -14.29
C GLU A 114 -8.88 -6.74 -14.35
N LEU A 115 -8.25 -6.64 -13.18
CA LEU A 115 -6.87 -6.22 -13.01
C LEU A 115 -6.17 -7.26 -12.15
N ASP A 116 -5.22 -7.95 -12.76
CA ASP A 116 -4.33 -8.86 -12.08
C ASP A 116 -2.88 -8.41 -12.26
N PRO A 117 -2.05 -8.49 -11.21
CA PRO A 117 -0.63 -8.23 -11.37
C PRO A 117 -0.02 -9.17 -12.41
N LEU A 118 1.02 -8.70 -13.11
CA LEU A 118 1.82 -9.56 -13.97
C LEU A 118 2.59 -10.60 -13.16
N TRP A 119 3.08 -10.18 -11.99
CA TRP A 119 3.75 -11.01 -11.01
C TRP A 119 3.87 -10.25 -9.69
N MET A 120 4.18 -10.99 -8.64
CA MET A 120 4.47 -10.45 -7.31
C MET A 120 5.70 -11.10 -6.71
N GLU A 121 6.41 -10.34 -5.89
CA GLU A 121 7.50 -10.82 -5.05
C GLU A 121 7.14 -10.57 -3.60
N LEU A 122 7.21 -11.61 -2.78
CA LEU A 122 6.94 -11.55 -1.35
C LEU A 122 8.21 -11.93 -0.58
N VAL A 123 8.51 -11.16 0.46
CA VAL A 123 9.69 -11.39 1.31
C VAL A 123 9.58 -12.69 2.10
N ARG A 124 8.34 -13.05 2.47
CA ARG A 124 8.10 -14.22 3.29
C ARG A 124 8.51 -15.51 2.56
N PRO A 125 9.03 -16.51 3.27
CA PRO A 125 9.13 -17.86 2.72
C PRO A 125 7.73 -18.40 2.42
N CYS A 126 7.65 -19.36 1.51
CA CYS A 126 6.38 -20.01 1.18
C CYS A 126 5.81 -20.66 2.46
N PRO A 127 4.61 -20.25 2.92
CA PRO A 127 4.08 -20.65 4.23
C PRO A 127 3.86 -22.16 4.38
N HIS A 128 3.53 -22.80 3.26
CA HIS A 128 3.20 -24.21 3.15
C HIS A 128 3.64 -24.66 1.74
N PRO A 129 3.91 -25.96 1.49
CA PRO A 129 4.21 -26.46 0.14
C PRO A 129 3.14 -26.10 -0.89
N ASP A 130 1.91 -25.91 -0.42
CA ASP A 130 0.79 -25.46 -1.20
C ASP A 130 0.66 -23.93 -1.14
N ALA A 131 1.17 -23.20 -2.12
CA ALA A 131 1.03 -21.74 -2.18
C ALA A 131 -0.36 -21.27 -2.64
N GLN A 132 -1.31 -22.19 -2.83
CA GLN A 132 -2.57 -21.96 -3.53
C GLN A 132 -3.37 -20.75 -3.02
N PRO A 133 -3.54 -20.48 -1.71
CA PRO A 133 -4.30 -19.31 -1.27
C PRO A 133 -3.71 -17.98 -1.71
N PHE A 134 -2.38 -17.89 -1.85
CA PHE A 134 -1.72 -16.70 -2.40
C PHE A 134 -1.96 -16.58 -3.91
N LEU A 135 -1.86 -17.69 -4.65
CA LEU A 135 -2.05 -17.72 -6.09
C LEU A 135 -3.50 -17.44 -6.48
N GLU A 136 -4.47 -18.00 -5.74
CA GLU A 136 -5.90 -17.75 -5.92
C GLU A 136 -6.26 -16.30 -5.61
N TYR A 137 -5.70 -15.74 -4.54
CA TYR A 137 -5.99 -14.36 -4.17
C TYR A 137 -5.41 -13.37 -5.18
N PHE A 138 -4.11 -13.49 -5.48
CA PHE A 138 -3.41 -12.55 -6.34
C PHE A 138 -3.62 -12.80 -7.83
N ARG A 139 -4.07 -14.00 -8.21
CA ARG A 139 -4.34 -14.40 -9.61
C ARG A 139 -3.16 -14.13 -10.55
N CYS A 140 -1.94 -14.30 -10.03
CA CYS A 140 -0.71 -14.07 -10.75
C CYS A 140 0.43 -14.97 -10.22
N PRO A 141 1.54 -15.11 -10.95
CA PRO A 141 2.75 -15.75 -10.44
C PRO A 141 3.30 -15.00 -9.21
N VAL A 142 3.57 -15.74 -8.14
CA VAL A 142 4.14 -15.20 -6.89
C VAL A 142 5.50 -15.85 -6.60
N ARG A 143 6.54 -15.02 -6.47
CA ARG A 143 7.87 -15.44 -6.01
C ARG A 143 8.03 -15.16 -4.52
N PHE A 144 8.15 -16.23 -3.74
CA PHE A 144 8.42 -16.16 -2.29
C PHE A 144 9.91 -16.06 -1.99
N ALA A 145 10.24 -15.72 -0.74
CA ALA A 145 11.61 -15.54 -0.25
C ALA A 145 12.42 -14.52 -1.10
N ALA A 146 11.75 -13.52 -1.65
CA ALA A 146 12.38 -12.44 -2.38
C ALA A 146 13.05 -11.44 -1.40
N PRO A 147 14.05 -10.66 -1.83
CA PRO A 147 14.70 -9.69 -0.95
C PRO A 147 13.80 -8.52 -0.56
N VAL A 148 12.80 -8.19 -1.38
CA VAL A 148 11.87 -7.08 -1.18
C VAL A 148 10.47 -7.45 -1.69
N LEU A 149 9.45 -6.77 -1.17
CA LEU A 149 8.09 -6.90 -1.66
C LEU A 149 7.94 -6.09 -2.94
N ARG A 150 7.40 -6.71 -3.99
CA ARG A 150 7.09 -6.05 -5.26
C ARG A 150 5.73 -6.45 -5.81
N VAL A 151 5.06 -5.49 -6.43
CA VAL A 151 3.83 -5.69 -7.20
C VAL A 151 4.05 -5.09 -8.58
N ALA A 152 3.89 -5.89 -9.63
CA ALA A 152 4.07 -5.45 -11.01
C ALA A 152 2.74 -5.40 -11.74
N ILE A 153 2.40 -4.25 -12.32
CA ILE A 153 1.21 -4.05 -13.16
C ILE A 153 1.67 -3.80 -14.59
N GLU A 154 0.93 -4.29 -15.56
CA GLU A 154 1.22 -4.03 -16.97
C GLU A 154 1.16 -2.53 -17.27
N GLU A 155 2.23 -2.01 -17.90
CA GLU A 155 2.42 -0.57 -18.09
C GLU A 155 1.24 0.09 -18.82
N ARG A 156 0.62 -0.61 -19.77
CA ARG A 156 -0.52 -0.10 -20.55
C ARG A 156 -1.72 0.30 -19.69
N HIS A 157 -1.88 -0.31 -18.51
CA HIS A 157 -3.00 -0.03 -17.61
C HIS A 157 -2.72 1.15 -16.68
N MET A 158 -1.47 1.60 -16.58
CA MET A 158 -1.07 2.56 -15.55
C MET A 158 -1.66 3.95 -15.76
N ASP A 159 -1.84 4.36 -17.02
CA ASP A 159 -2.31 5.69 -17.41
C ASP A 159 -3.76 5.69 -17.91
N GLU A 160 -4.46 4.56 -17.81
CA GLU A 160 -5.89 4.50 -18.12
C GLU A 160 -6.70 5.29 -17.08
N PRO A 161 -7.68 6.12 -17.51
CA PRO A 161 -8.57 6.82 -16.59
C PRO A 161 -9.39 5.86 -15.74
N LEU A 162 -9.36 6.04 -14.41
CA LEU A 162 -10.15 5.24 -13.48
C LEU A 162 -11.59 5.75 -13.41
N PRO A 163 -12.63 4.88 -13.46
CA PRO A 163 -14.04 5.29 -13.50
C PRO A 163 -14.52 6.11 -12.29
N GLY A 164 -13.86 5.94 -11.15
CA GLY A 164 -14.14 6.69 -9.91
C GLY A 164 -13.37 8.01 -9.77
N SER A 165 -12.57 8.39 -10.76
CA SER A 165 -11.82 9.65 -10.77
C SER A 165 -12.79 10.83 -10.77
N ASN A 166 -12.97 11.45 -9.61
CA ASN A 166 -13.57 12.76 -9.50
C ASN A 166 -12.45 13.74 -9.07
N PRO A 167 -11.89 14.52 -10.01
CA PRO A 167 -10.78 15.43 -9.73
C PRO A 167 -11.06 16.41 -8.59
N GLU A 168 -12.33 16.82 -8.44
CA GLU A 168 -12.76 17.72 -7.39
C GLU A 168 -12.72 17.03 -6.01
N LEU A 169 -13.16 15.78 -5.93
CA LEU A 169 -13.04 14.97 -4.70
C LEU A 169 -11.59 14.59 -4.42
N ALA A 170 -10.75 14.40 -5.45
CA ALA A 170 -9.32 14.17 -5.31
C ALA A 170 -8.62 15.38 -4.69
N LEU A 171 -8.89 16.58 -5.19
CA LEU A 171 -8.34 17.82 -4.66
C LEU A 171 -8.80 18.07 -3.22
N GLN A 172 -10.08 17.83 -2.92
CA GLN A 172 -10.61 17.96 -1.56
C GLN A 172 -10.02 16.92 -0.60
N ASN A 173 -9.87 15.66 -1.03
CA ASN A 173 -9.22 14.61 -0.25
C ASN A 173 -7.74 14.91 -0.03
N ASP A 174 -7.04 15.45 -1.04
CA ASP A 174 -5.64 15.86 -0.91
C ASP A 174 -5.48 16.97 0.12
N GLN A 175 -6.37 17.96 0.12
CA GLN A 175 -6.38 18.98 1.16
C GLN A 175 -6.73 18.42 2.54
N VAL A 176 -7.60 17.41 2.64
CA VAL A 176 -7.91 16.74 3.91
C VAL A 176 -6.71 15.90 4.40
N VAL A 177 -6.04 15.19 3.49
CA VAL A 177 -4.79 14.48 3.74
C VAL A 177 -3.76 15.46 4.23
N ILE A 178 -3.40 16.47 3.44
CA ILE A 178 -2.41 17.50 3.80
C ILE A 178 -2.76 18.18 5.13
N ARG A 179 -4.03 18.50 5.41
CA ARG A 179 -4.44 19.09 6.71
C ARG A 179 -4.33 18.09 7.87
N TYR A 180 -4.66 16.83 7.65
CA TYR A 180 -4.46 15.77 8.64
C TYR A 180 -2.97 15.55 8.91
N LEU A 181 -2.14 15.57 7.86
CA LEU A 181 -0.68 15.50 7.92
C LEU A 181 -0.12 16.68 8.71
N ALA A 182 -0.50 17.91 8.40
CA ALA A 182 -0.08 19.12 9.13
C ALA A 182 -0.47 19.10 10.61
N ARG A 183 -1.55 18.38 10.97
CA ARG A 183 -1.97 18.18 12.37
C ARG A 183 -1.19 17.09 13.08
N LEU A 184 -0.73 16.05 12.38
CA LEU A 184 0.17 15.03 12.91
C LEU A 184 1.62 15.54 13.02
N ASP A 185 2.03 16.47 12.14
CA ASP A 185 3.38 17.05 12.02
C ASP A 185 3.73 18.10 13.09
N LYS A 186 2.82 18.47 14.00
CA LYS A 186 3.12 19.42 15.10
C LYS A 186 4.20 18.92 16.07
N SER A 187 4.74 17.71 15.91
CA SER A 187 5.89 17.20 16.66
C SER A 187 7.22 17.17 15.90
N ASP A 188 7.30 17.52 14.61
CA ASP A 188 8.58 17.50 13.88
C ASP A 188 8.69 18.59 12.78
N ILE A 189 9.41 19.66 13.11
CA ILE A 189 9.47 20.94 12.37
C ILE A 189 10.08 20.78 10.96
N VAL A 190 10.96 19.80 10.75
CA VAL A 190 11.69 19.63 9.47
C VAL A 190 10.77 19.08 8.37
N THR A 191 9.80 18.23 8.72
CA THR A 191 8.83 17.67 7.78
C THR A 191 7.77 18.71 7.38
N SER A 192 7.37 19.56 8.33
CA SER A 192 6.43 20.66 8.10
C SER A 192 6.95 21.66 7.07
N VAL A 193 8.26 21.99 7.11
CA VAL A 193 8.90 22.85 6.11
C VAL A 193 8.93 22.18 4.73
N ARG A 194 9.18 20.88 4.63
CA ARG A 194 9.09 20.14 3.35
C ARG A 194 7.67 20.08 2.79
N GLY A 195 6.67 19.89 3.65
CA GLY A 195 5.25 19.90 3.26
C GLY A 195 4.81 21.25 2.68
N MET A 196 5.30 22.36 3.25
CA MET A 196 5.04 23.70 2.72
C MET A 196 5.74 23.94 1.38
N ILE A 197 6.98 23.49 1.22
CA ILE A 197 7.72 23.63 -0.05
C ILE A 197 7.06 22.82 -1.18
N ILE A 198 6.55 21.61 -0.89
CA ILE A 198 5.83 20.80 -1.88
C ILE A 198 4.49 21.45 -2.25
N ALA A 199 3.78 22.04 -1.28
CA ALA A 199 2.54 22.76 -1.53
C ALA A 199 2.74 24.00 -2.42
N ASP A 200 3.82 24.76 -2.21
CA ASP A 200 4.17 25.93 -3.03
C ASP A 200 4.70 25.54 -4.42
N LEU A 201 5.41 24.42 -4.57
CA LEU A 201 5.88 23.93 -5.88
C LEU A 201 4.76 23.33 -6.74
N SER A 202 3.71 22.81 -6.10
CA SER A 202 2.49 22.35 -6.79
C SER A 202 1.61 23.52 -7.25
N ALA A 203 1.89 24.72 -6.74
CA ALA A 203 1.26 25.99 -7.08
C ALA A 203 2.28 26.90 -7.80
N GLY A 204 2.95 26.39 -8.84
CA GLY A 204 3.72 27.23 -9.77
C GLY A 204 2.81 28.01 -10.73
N PRO A 205 3.28 29.15 -11.28
CA PRO A 205 2.48 30.19 -11.95
C PRO A 205 1.78 29.79 -13.24
#